data_AF-A0A536SWG4-F1
#
_entry.id   AF-A0A536SWG4-F1
#
_cell.length_a   1.000
_cell.length_b   1.000
_cell.length_c   1.000
_cell.angle_alpha   90.00
_cell.angle_beta   90.00
_cell.angle_gamma   90.00
#
_symmetry.space_group_name_H-M   'P 1'
#
loop_
_entity.id
_entity.type
_entity.pdbx_description
1 polymer ?
#
loop_
_entity_poly.entity_id
_entity_poly.type
_entity_poly.pdbx_seq_one_letter_code
_entity_poly.pdbx_strand_id
1 'polypeptide(L)'
;MSGPISTPVSAAPEFTGERFLPSCSGEIAYEHWHRYTFARRFVEGKRVLDAACGEGYGTALLGTVAPSVIGIDIDMATIDRARATYGDGKRVRFIACSCTGLPLPSASIDVVVSFETIEHLAAADQLAMLIEFARVLTPDGLLMMSSPNRRLYADARNYVNPYHLQELYRDDLARLLAKRFPAQRWHHQRLAYWSGIWTERDAESPNGGAVEAWIGDGQGVAPYPVPEGMYFIVLAARDAAALPADGGSVSLFTDAEESELRRAEAGAREALRLDGLLKENADALARQAGHVQHLETLVAERERLVVDRDAAVARHTAHVQHLETLVVERERIIAERDRALAEANAAREQYEARSAELEKQMISLEVGRSRMESERTRLDAALAAQERAIAYLQSFRGWIGWPWRRVRKWRGR
;
A
#
# COMPACT_ATOMS: atom_id res chain seq x y z
N MET A 1 -48.69 -44.17 5.21
CA MET A 1 -47.58 -43.24 5.54
C MET A 1 -47.47 -42.26 4.40
N SER A 2 -48.16 -41.13 4.52
CA SER A 2 -48.21 -40.06 3.52
C SER A 2 -47.23 -39.00 3.98
N GLY A 3 -46.09 -38.87 3.29
CA GLY A 3 -45.08 -37.87 3.63
C GLY A 3 -45.63 -36.45 3.48
N PRO A 4 -45.14 -35.47 4.27
CA PRO A 4 -45.59 -34.09 4.15
C PRO A 4 -45.12 -33.53 2.82
N ILE A 5 -46.06 -33.04 2.03
CA ILE A 5 -45.79 -32.20 0.85
C ILE A 5 -45.21 -30.90 1.40
N SER A 6 -43.90 -30.74 1.27
CA SER A 6 -43.22 -29.47 1.54
C SER A 6 -43.68 -28.47 0.50
N THR A 7 -44.64 -27.61 0.86
CA THR A 7 -44.90 -26.38 0.15
C THR A 7 -43.61 -25.57 0.13
N PRO A 8 -43.10 -25.14 -1.04
CA PRO A 8 -41.99 -24.20 -1.04
C PRO A 8 -42.50 -22.91 -0.40
N VAL A 9 -41.90 -22.52 0.71
CA VAL A 9 -41.99 -21.15 1.22
C VAL A 9 -41.50 -20.28 0.06
N SER A 10 -42.42 -19.55 -0.57
CA SER A 10 -42.08 -18.58 -1.62
C SER A 10 -40.99 -17.67 -1.06
N ALA A 11 -39.77 -17.76 -1.59
CA ALA A 11 -38.72 -16.82 -1.26
C ALA A 11 -39.23 -15.40 -1.54
N ALA A 12 -38.93 -14.45 -0.65
CA ALA A 12 -39.23 -13.05 -0.89
C ALA A 12 -38.58 -12.62 -2.22
N PRO A 13 -39.26 -11.82 -3.07
CA PRO A 13 -38.69 -11.39 -4.33
C PRO A 13 -37.38 -10.62 -4.09
N GLU A 14 -36.37 -10.90 -4.89
CA GLU A 14 -35.10 -10.17 -4.89
C GLU A 14 -35.25 -8.87 -5.67
N PHE A 15 -34.65 -7.79 -5.18
CA PHE A 15 -34.69 -6.50 -5.85
C PHE A 15 -33.71 -6.49 -7.04
N THR A 16 -34.25 -6.45 -8.26
CA THR A 16 -33.47 -6.44 -9.51
C THR A 16 -33.08 -5.05 -9.99
N GLY A 17 -33.63 -3.99 -9.39
CA GLY A 17 -33.53 -2.61 -9.87
C GLY A 17 -34.66 -2.17 -10.78
N GLU A 18 -35.48 -3.09 -11.30
CA GLU A 18 -36.63 -2.78 -12.16
C GLU A 18 -37.85 -2.31 -11.35
N ARG A 19 -38.16 -3.01 -10.25
CA ARG A 19 -39.38 -2.83 -9.47
C ARG A 19 -39.04 -2.54 -8.02
N PHE A 20 -39.52 -1.42 -7.50
CA PHE A 20 -39.39 -1.13 -6.08
C PHE A 20 -40.10 -2.17 -5.21
N LEU A 21 -39.40 -2.66 -4.20
CA LEU A 21 -39.95 -3.56 -3.17
C LEU A 21 -40.06 -2.80 -1.84
N PRO A 22 -41.13 -2.97 -1.05
CA PRO A 22 -41.26 -2.29 0.25
C PRO A 22 -40.16 -2.62 1.26
N SER A 23 -39.41 -3.71 1.05
CA SER A 23 -38.23 -4.09 1.83
C SER A 23 -36.97 -3.32 1.46
N CYS A 24 -36.97 -2.56 0.36
CA CYS A 24 -35.86 -1.69 -0.01
C CYS A 24 -35.69 -0.57 1.02
N SER A 25 -34.45 -0.17 1.24
CA SER A 25 -34.07 1.06 1.97
C SER A 25 -33.28 1.96 1.01
N GLY A 26 -32.98 3.20 1.38
CA GLY A 26 -32.33 4.13 0.45
C GLY A 26 -33.21 5.27 -0.03
N GLU A 27 -32.55 6.11 -0.82
CA GLU A 27 -33.15 7.15 -1.64
C GLU A 27 -34.41 6.63 -2.38
N ILE A 28 -34.31 5.45 -3.00
CA ILE A 28 -35.44 4.84 -3.71
C ILE A 28 -36.68 4.64 -2.82
N ALA A 29 -36.51 4.25 -1.55
CA ALA A 29 -37.63 4.09 -0.64
C ALA A 29 -38.28 5.44 -0.32
N TYR A 30 -37.48 6.46 -0.03
CA TYR A 30 -37.96 7.81 0.24
C TYR A 30 -38.75 8.37 -0.94
N GLU A 31 -38.21 8.24 -2.14
CA GLU A 31 -38.82 8.78 -3.34
C GLU A 31 -40.18 8.14 -3.62
N HIS A 32 -40.25 6.81 -3.54
CA HIS A 32 -41.49 6.05 -3.77
C HIS A 32 -42.55 6.32 -2.70
N TRP A 33 -42.20 6.21 -1.41
CA TRP A 33 -43.15 6.47 -0.31
C TRP A 33 -43.64 7.92 -0.31
N HIS A 34 -42.78 8.87 -0.66
CA HIS A 34 -43.15 10.28 -0.73
C HIS A 34 -44.09 10.60 -1.88
N ARG A 35 -43.89 10.02 -3.08
CA ARG A 35 -44.81 10.22 -4.22
C ARG A 35 -46.22 9.73 -3.89
N TYR A 36 -46.35 8.52 -3.33
CA TYR A 36 -47.66 8.01 -2.92
C TYR A 36 -48.27 8.81 -1.77
N THR A 37 -47.46 9.23 -0.78
CA THR A 37 -47.93 10.11 0.30
C THR A 37 -48.39 11.47 -0.22
N PHE A 38 -47.68 12.03 -1.20
CA PHE A 38 -48.08 13.25 -1.89
C PHE A 38 -49.43 13.07 -2.60
N ALA A 39 -49.62 11.94 -3.30
CA ALA A 39 -50.85 11.61 -4.00
C ALA A 39 -52.08 11.45 -3.09
N ARG A 40 -51.91 11.00 -1.83
CA ARG A 40 -53.01 10.80 -0.87
C ARG A 40 -53.92 12.03 -0.73
N ARG A 41 -53.37 13.24 -0.80
CA ARG A 41 -54.13 14.50 -0.64
C ARG A 41 -55.13 14.76 -1.77
N PHE A 42 -54.98 14.08 -2.92
CA PHE A 42 -55.81 14.29 -4.11
C PHE A 42 -56.80 13.15 -4.35
N VAL A 43 -56.71 12.06 -3.58
CA VAL A 43 -57.52 10.85 -3.78
C VAL A 43 -58.54 10.61 -2.67
N GLU A 44 -58.58 11.44 -1.64
CA GLU A 44 -59.58 11.33 -0.58
C GLU A 44 -61.00 11.45 -1.16
N GLY A 45 -61.86 10.47 -0.84
CA GLY A 45 -63.21 10.41 -1.39
C GLY A 45 -63.32 10.10 -2.89
N LYS A 46 -62.22 9.71 -3.57
CA LYS A 46 -62.18 9.45 -5.02
C LYS A 46 -62.07 7.95 -5.35
N ARG A 47 -62.57 7.55 -6.53
CA ARG A 47 -62.28 6.22 -7.11
C ARG A 47 -60.95 6.28 -7.84
N VAL A 48 -60.03 5.40 -7.45
CA VAL A 48 -58.63 5.50 -7.88
C VAL A 48 -58.22 4.27 -8.69
N LEU A 49 -57.46 4.51 -9.76
CA LEU A 49 -56.66 3.49 -10.42
C LEU A 49 -55.18 3.76 -10.14
N ASP A 50 -54.48 2.78 -9.58
CA ASP A 50 -53.02 2.78 -9.45
C ASP A 50 -52.45 1.88 -10.55
N ALA A 51 -51.95 2.50 -11.62
CA ALA A 51 -51.51 1.84 -12.84
C ALA A 51 -50.00 1.54 -12.80
N ALA A 52 -49.65 0.28 -13.08
CA ALA A 52 -48.33 -0.32 -12.81
C ALA A 52 -47.97 -0.27 -11.31
N CYS A 53 -48.87 -0.77 -10.47
CA CYS A 53 -48.80 -0.69 -9.01
C CYS A 53 -47.68 -1.55 -8.38
N GLY A 54 -47.06 -2.44 -9.15
CA GLY A 54 -46.10 -3.41 -8.64
C GLY A 54 -46.62 -4.19 -7.44
N GLU A 55 -45.81 -4.28 -6.38
CA GLU A 55 -46.15 -5.04 -5.17
C GLU A 55 -47.37 -4.48 -4.40
N GLY A 56 -47.95 -3.34 -4.82
CA GLY A 56 -49.25 -2.86 -4.34
C GLY A 56 -49.22 -2.07 -3.03
N TYR A 57 -48.04 -1.77 -2.46
CA TYR A 57 -47.91 -0.94 -1.26
C TYR A 57 -48.48 0.48 -1.47
N GLY A 58 -48.26 1.05 -2.65
CA GLY A 58 -48.81 2.34 -3.04
C GLY A 58 -50.33 2.31 -3.12
N THR A 59 -50.89 1.28 -3.76
CA THR A 59 -52.34 1.02 -3.83
C THR A 59 -52.95 0.92 -2.42
N ALA A 60 -52.29 0.19 -1.52
CA ALA A 60 -52.71 0.04 -0.13
C ALA A 60 -52.69 1.38 0.61
N LEU A 61 -51.63 2.17 0.43
CA LEU A 61 -51.48 3.48 1.04
C LEU A 61 -52.54 4.47 0.56
N LEU A 62 -52.86 4.49 -0.75
CA LEU A 62 -53.96 5.30 -1.29
C LEU A 62 -55.31 4.84 -0.71
N GLY A 63 -55.50 3.54 -0.51
CA GLY A 63 -56.71 2.95 0.09
C GLY A 63 -56.95 3.34 1.56
N THR A 64 -55.99 3.97 2.22
CA THR A 64 -56.21 4.52 3.58
C THR A 64 -57.17 5.70 3.60
N VAL A 65 -57.29 6.44 2.48
CA VAL A 65 -58.13 7.66 2.35
C VAL A 65 -59.13 7.59 1.20
N ALA A 66 -58.87 6.77 0.18
CA ALA A 66 -59.77 6.59 -0.95
C ALA A 66 -60.85 5.51 -0.65
N PRO A 67 -62.13 5.73 -1.04
CA PRO A 67 -63.21 4.76 -0.88
C PRO A 67 -63.06 3.51 -1.77
N SER A 68 -62.32 3.60 -2.88
CA SER A 68 -61.97 2.44 -3.71
C SER A 68 -60.68 2.70 -4.49
N VAL A 69 -59.79 1.72 -4.48
CA VAL A 69 -58.53 1.73 -5.25
C VAL A 69 -58.40 0.40 -5.99
N ILE A 70 -58.12 0.47 -7.28
CA ILE A 70 -57.77 -0.69 -8.11
C ILE A 70 -56.30 -0.55 -8.46
N GLY A 71 -55.46 -1.48 -8.01
CA GLY A 71 -54.08 -1.62 -8.45
C GLY A 71 -54.01 -2.55 -9.66
N ILE A 72 -53.25 -2.18 -10.69
CA ILE A 72 -53.00 -3.03 -11.85
C ILE A 72 -51.52 -3.12 -12.16
N ASP A 73 -51.09 -4.28 -12.64
CA ASP A 73 -49.75 -4.53 -13.15
C ASP A 73 -49.81 -5.64 -14.20
N ILE A 74 -48.87 -5.66 -15.13
CA ILE A 74 -48.83 -6.66 -16.20
C ILE A 74 -48.38 -8.03 -15.67
N ASP A 75 -47.58 -8.06 -14.60
CA ASP A 75 -47.08 -9.29 -14.01
C ASP A 75 -48.09 -9.92 -13.04
N MET A 76 -48.66 -11.06 -13.46
CA MET A 76 -49.61 -11.85 -12.67
C MET A 76 -49.03 -12.27 -11.32
N ALA A 77 -47.76 -12.69 -11.28
CA ALA A 77 -47.16 -13.18 -10.04
C ALA A 77 -47.05 -12.05 -8.99
N THR A 78 -46.67 -10.86 -9.43
CA THR A 78 -46.66 -9.65 -8.60
C THR A 78 -48.06 -9.28 -8.12
N ILE A 79 -49.06 -9.33 -8.99
CA ILE A 79 -50.45 -9.04 -8.61
C ILE A 79 -51.00 -10.04 -7.60
N ASP A 80 -50.67 -11.32 -7.72
CA ASP A 80 -51.10 -12.34 -6.76
C ASP A 80 -50.49 -12.09 -5.37
N ARG A 81 -49.22 -11.66 -5.30
CA ARG A 81 -48.58 -11.23 -4.03
C ARG A 81 -49.22 -9.97 -3.46
N ALA A 82 -49.45 -8.95 -4.29
CA ALA A 82 -50.10 -7.71 -3.88
C ALA A 82 -51.51 -7.97 -3.34
N ARG A 83 -52.27 -8.84 -4.01
CA ARG A 83 -53.61 -9.27 -3.58
C ARG A 83 -53.57 -10.00 -2.24
N ALA A 84 -52.62 -10.92 -2.05
CA ALA A 84 -52.47 -11.65 -0.80
C ALA A 84 -52.03 -10.75 0.38
N THR A 85 -51.23 -9.72 0.10
CA THR A 85 -50.64 -8.86 1.13
C THR A 85 -51.55 -7.69 1.53
N TYR A 86 -52.20 -7.05 0.54
CA TYR A 86 -52.91 -5.78 0.73
C TYR A 86 -54.38 -5.80 0.30
N GLY A 87 -54.81 -6.84 -0.43
CA GLY A 87 -56.15 -6.91 -0.98
C GLY A 87 -57.19 -7.25 0.09
N ASP A 88 -58.26 -6.46 0.17
CA ASP A 88 -59.41 -6.74 1.05
C ASP A 88 -60.66 -7.17 0.25
N GLY A 89 -60.54 -7.24 -1.09
CA GLY A 89 -61.61 -7.60 -2.01
C GLY A 89 -62.74 -6.57 -2.12
N LYS A 90 -62.69 -5.49 -1.34
CA LYS A 90 -63.72 -4.45 -1.26
C LYS A 90 -63.15 -3.11 -1.65
N ARG A 91 -62.34 -2.49 -0.78
CA ARG A 91 -61.76 -1.18 -1.01
C ARG A 91 -60.55 -1.26 -1.92
N VAL A 92 -59.64 -2.18 -1.63
CA VAL A 92 -58.37 -2.38 -2.34
C VAL A 92 -58.44 -3.67 -3.13
N ARG A 93 -58.38 -3.55 -4.46
CA ARG A 93 -58.49 -4.67 -5.41
C ARG A 93 -57.33 -4.65 -6.39
N PHE A 94 -56.93 -5.83 -6.87
CA PHE A 94 -55.80 -5.98 -7.78
C PHE A 94 -56.17 -6.81 -9.02
N ILE A 95 -55.81 -6.30 -10.20
CA ILE A 95 -56.10 -6.93 -11.50
C ILE A 95 -54.79 -7.02 -12.31
N ALA A 96 -54.49 -8.21 -12.83
CA ALA A 96 -53.38 -8.38 -13.75
C ALA A 96 -53.83 -7.98 -15.17
N CYS A 97 -53.29 -6.88 -15.69
CA CYS A 97 -53.58 -6.41 -17.04
C CYS A 97 -52.53 -5.40 -17.53
N SER A 98 -52.51 -5.17 -18.85
CA SER A 98 -51.69 -4.12 -19.44
C SER A 98 -52.34 -2.75 -19.26
N CYS A 99 -51.53 -1.71 -19.03
CA CYS A 99 -51.99 -0.32 -19.04
C CYS A 99 -52.48 0.15 -20.42
N THR A 100 -52.16 -0.58 -21.49
CA THR A 100 -52.62 -0.31 -22.87
C THR A 100 -53.98 -0.92 -23.22
N GLY A 101 -54.59 -1.67 -22.29
CA GLY A 101 -55.91 -2.27 -22.47
C GLY A 101 -56.59 -2.56 -21.13
N LEU A 102 -57.19 -1.53 -20.53
CA LEU A 102 -57.77 -1.59 -19.20
C LEU A 102 -59.14 -2.26 -19.21
N PRO A 103 -59.37 -3.31 -18.39
CA PRO A 103 -60.67 -3.98 -18.28
C PRO A 103 -61.64 -3.19 -17.38
N LEU A 104 -61.67 -1.86 -17.54
CA LEU A 104 -62.48 -0.93 -16.77
C LEU A 104 -63.43 -0.15 -17.69
N PRO A 105 -64.65 0.17 -17.24
CA PRO A 105 -65.57 0.99 -18.03
C PRO A 105 -65.01 2.40 -18.27
N SER A 106 -65.46 3.04 -19.35
CA SER A 106 -65.16 4.45 -19.59
C SER A 106 -65.75 5.34 -18.48
N ALA A 107 -65.08 6.45 -18.17
CA ALA A 107 -65.52 7.41 -17.15
C ALA A 107 -65.87 6.80 -15.78
N SER A 108 -65.12 5.78 -15.35
CA SER A 108 -65.34 5.04 -14.10
C SER A 108 -64.36 5.39 -12.97
N ILE A 109 -63.29 6.11 -13.28
CA ILE A 109 -62.20 6.46 -12.35
C ILE A 109 -62.12 7.98 -12.22
N ASP A 110 -61.95 8.47 -10.99
CA ASP A 110 -61.81 9.90 -10.73
C ASP A 110 -60.34 10.33 -10.74
N VAL A 111 -59.43 9.45 -10.29
CA VAL A 111 -57.98 9.71 -10.30
C VAL A 111 -57.21 8.48 -10.80
N VAL A 112 -56.33 8.66 -11.78
CA VAL A 112 -55.33 7.67 -12.19
C VAL A 112 -53.98 8.10 -11.62
N VAL A 113 -53.31 7.20 -10.90
CA VAL A 113 -51.93 7.36 -10.42
C VAL A 113 -51.07 6.38 -11.22
N SER A 114 -49.95 6.84 -11.78
CA SER A 114 -48.99 5.99 -12.51
C SER A 114 -47.58 6.53 -12.31
N PHE A 115 -46.81 5.90 -11.43
CA PHE A 115 -45.48 6.36 -11.06
C PHE A 115 -44.41 5.44 -11.63
N GLU A 116 -43.37 6.04 -12.23
CA GLU A 116 -42.20 5.33 -12.77
C GLU A 116 -42.59 4.19 -13.72
N THR A 117 -43.33 4.53 -14.78
CA THR A 117 -43.95 3.54 -15.68
C THR A 117 -43.74 3.88 -17.15
N ILE A 118 -43.92 5.14 -17.54
CA ILE A 118 -43.99 5.54 -18.95
C ILE A 118 -42.67 5.31 -19.69
N GLU A 119 -41.55 5.41 -18.98
CA GLU A 119 -40.20 5.18 -19.47
C GLU A 119 -39.89 3.70 -19.77
N HIS A 120 -40.69 2.78 -19.24
CA HIS A 120 -40.59 1.34 -19.53
C HIS A 120 -41.34 0.95 -20.82
N LEU A 121 -42.06 1.88 -21.44
CA LEU A 121 -42.90 1.62 -22.60
C LEU A 121 -42.26 2.16 -23.88
N ALA A 122 -42.44 1.43 -24.98
CA ALA A 122 -42.14 1.95 -26.32
C ALA A 122 -43.12 3.09 -26.67
N ALA A 123 -42.71 4.00 -27.56
CA ALA A 123 -43.50 5.17 -27.92
C ALA A 123 -44.97 4.88 -28.34
N ALA A 124 -45.22 3.76 -29.03
CA ALA A 124 -46.56 3.35 -29.40
C ALA A 124 -47.42 2.97 -28.17
N ASP A 125 -46.83 2.26 -27.21
CA ASP A 125 -47.49 1.84 -25.98
C ASP A 125 -47.69 3.00 -25.00
N GLN A 126 -46.78 3.98 -24.98
CA GLN A 126 -46.97 5.23 -24.23
C GLN A 126 -48.26 5.95 -24.70
N LEU A 127 -48.48 6.04 -26.01
CA LEU A 127 -49.69 6.64 -26.57
C LEU A 127 -50.94 5.81 -26.25
N ALA A 128 -50.86 4.47 -26.37
CA ALA A 128 -51.97 3.58 -26.06
C ALA A 128 -52.37 3.66 -24.57
N MET A 129 -51.39 3.68 -23.67
CA MET A 129 -51.60 3.87 -22.23
C MET A 129 -52.34 5.18 -21.94
N LEU A 130 -51.90 6.29 -22.51
CA LEU A 130 -52.55 7.60 -22.30
C LEU A 130 -53.97 7.66 -22.88
N ILE A 131 -54.25 6.93 -23.97
CA ILE A 131 -55.60 6.79 -24.50
C ILE A 131 -56.50 6.04 -23.50
N GLU A 132 -56.03 4.94 -22.93
CA GLU A 132 -56.77 4.17 -21.94
C GLU A 132 -57.00 4.95 -20.64
N PHE A 133 -55.99 5.66 -20.14
CA PHE A 133 -56.13 6.53 -18.97
C PHE A 133 -57.19 7.60 -19.23
N ALA A 134 -57.13 8.25 -20.40
CA ALA A 134 -58.13 9.25 -20.78
C ALA A 134 -59.54 8.64 -20.90
N ARG A 135 -59.66 7.39 -21.37
CA ARG A 135 -60.95 6.70 -21.51
C ARG A 135 -61.59 6.37 -20.15
N VAL A 136 -60.81 5.84 -19.20
CA VAL A 136 -61.34 5.41 -17.90
C VAL A 136 -61.59 6.58 -16.95
N LEU A 137 -60.86 7.69 -17.11
CA LEU A 137 -61.08 8.90 -16.33
C LEU A 137 -62.44 9.54 -16.61
N THR A 138 -63.09 10.05 -15.57
CA THR A 138 -64.24 10.94 -15.70
C THR A 138 -63.84 12.24 -16.42
N PRO A 139 -64.81 13.04 -16.92
CA PRO A 139 -64.50 14.32 -17.58
C PRO A 139 -63.65 15.26 -16.72
N ASP A 140 -63.91 15.30 -15.41
CA ASP A 140 -63.18 16.09 -14.40
C ASP A 140 -62.06 15.28 -13.71
N GLY A 141 -61.68 14.15 -14.31
CA GLY A 141 -60.72 13.23 -13.74
C GLY A 141 -59.29 13.73 -13.80
N LEU A 142 -58.48 13.31 -12.83
CA LEU A 142 -57.09 13.71 -12.67
C LEU A 142 -56.14 12.55 -13.01
N LEU A 143 -55.12 12.82 -13.81
CA LEU A 143 -53.96 11.95 -13.97
C LEU A 143 -52.81 12.48 -13.12
N MET A 144 -52.24 11.61 -12.29
CA MET A 144 -51.01 11.85 -11.55
C MET A 144 -49.94 10.91 -12.10
N MET A 145 -48.86 11.47 -12.64
CA MET A 145 -47.80 10.68 -13.25
C MET A 145 -46.42 11.11 -12.76
N SER A 146 -45.48 10.18 -12.65
CA SER A 146 -44.07 10.49 -12.47
C SER A 146 -43.21 9.79 -13.51
N SER A 147 -42.05 10.37 -13.77
CA SER A 147 -41.04 9.82 -14.67
C SER A 147 -39.69 10.43 -14.31
N PRO A 148 -38.57 9.70 -14.49
CA PRO A 148 -37.23 10.23 -14.29
C PRO A 148 -36.98 11.43 -15.21
N ASN A 149 -36.32 12.44 -14.65
CA ASN A 149 -35.81 13.56 -15.43
C ASN A 149 -34.56 13.11 -16.17
N ARG A 150 -34.70 12.65 -17.43
CA ARG A 150 -33.59 12.14 -18.26
C ARG A 150 -32.29 12.94 -18.13
N ARG A 151 -32.40 14.27 -18.16
CA ARG A 151 -31.27 15.21 -18.06
C ARG A 151 -30.45 15.00 -16.78
N LEU A 152 -31.13 14.76 -15.65
CA LEU A 152 -30.49 14.56 -14.34
C LEU A 152 -30.27 13.09 -14.01
N TYR A 153 -31.16 12.20 -14.44
CA TYR A 153 -31.16 10.78 -14.11
C TYR A 153 -30.13 10.00 -14.94
N ALA A 154 -30.12 10.19 -16.27
CA ALA A 154 -29.20 9.50 -17.16
C ALA A 154 -28.02 10.39 -17.56
N ASP A 155 -28.30 11.54 -18.21
CA ASP A 155 -27.24 12.30 -18.89
C ASP A 155 -26.20 12.84 -17.90
N ALA A 156 -26.64 13.49 -16.81
CA ALA A 156 -25.74 14.05 -15.80
C ALA A 156 -24.98 13.00 -14.97
N ARG A 157 -25.52 11.77 -14.88
CA ARG A 157 -24.92 10.65 -14.14
C ARG A 157 -24.13 9.69 -15.03
N ASN A 158 -24.19 9.86 -16.35
CA ASN A 158 -23.72 8.89 -17.33
C ASN A 158 -24.22 7.46 -17.01
N TYR A 159 -25.51 7.36 -16.68
CA TYR A 159 -26.15 6.14 -16.22
C TYR A 159 -27.19 5.65 -17.23
N VAL A 160 -27.27 4.33 -17.40
CA VAL A 160 -28.27 3.68 -18.27
C VAL A 160 -28.97 2.61 -17.46
N ASN A 161 -30.28 2.78 -17.26
CA ASN A 161 -31.11 1.72 -16.68
C ASN A 161 -31.53 0.74 -17.80
N PRO A 162 -31.15 -0.55 -17.75
CA PRO A 162 -31.50 -1.51 -18.79
C PRO A 162 -33.00 -1.75 -18.95
N TYR A 163 -33.81 -1.38 -17.95
CA TYR A 163 -35.27 -1.53 -17.97
C TYR A 163 -36.00 -0.32 -18.56
N HIS A 164 -35.32 0.82 -18.76
CA HIS A 164 -35.92 2.02 -19.34
C HIS A 164 -35.78 1.97 -20.86
N LEU A 165 -36.88 1.72 -21.57
CA LEU A 165 -36.92 1.76 -23.03
C LEU A 165 -36.79 3.19 -23.55
N GLN A 166 -37.42 4.16 -22.88
CA GLN A 166 -37.43 5.55 -23.31
C GLN A 166 -37.62 6.53 -22.14
N GLU A 167 -36.52 7.01 -21.58
CA GLU A 167 -36.54 8.17 -20.69
C GLU A 167 -36.81 9.46 -21.47
N LEU A 168 -37.68 10.32 -20.95
CA LEU A 168 -38.16 11.53 -21.62
C LEU A 168 -37.58 12.79 -20.99
N TYR A 169 -37.29 13.79 -21.81
CA TYR A 169 -37.12 15.16 -21.31
C TYR A 169 -38.48 15.74 -20.92
N ARG A 170 -38.46 16.75 -20.05
CA ARG A 170 -39.64 17.45 -19.55
C ARG A 170 -40.61 17.86 -20.69
N ASP A 171 -40.08 18.48 -21.75
CA ASP A 171 -40.91 18.99 -22.84
C ASP A 171 -41.44 17.89 -23.76
N ASP A 172 -40.76 16.76 -23.87
CA ASP A 172 -41.27 15.60 -24.62
C ASP A 172 -42.45 14.97 -23.90
N LEU A 173 -42.34 14.79 -22.58
CA LEU A 173 -43.43 14.30 -21.74
C LEU A 173 -44.61 15.28 -21.76
N ALA A 174 -44.35 16.60 -21.67
CA ALA A 174 -45.39 17.62 -21.75
C ALA A 174 -46.17 17.57 -23.08
N ARG A 175 -45.45 17.48 -24.21
CA ARG A 175 -46.05 17.34 -25.55
C ARG A 175 -46.85 16.05 -25.69
N LEU A 176 -46.36 14.96 -25.11
CA LEU A 176 -47.04 13.67 -25.14
C LEU A 176 -48.36 13.72 -24.37
N LEU A 177 -48.34 14.25 -23.14
CA LEU A 177 -49.52 14.41 -22.29
C LEU A 177 -50.53 15.39 -22.91
N ALA A 178 -50.08 16.49 -23.52
CA ALA A 178 -50.95 17.56 -24.05
C ALA A 178 -51.99 17.07 -25.08
N LYS A 179 -51.74 15.93 -25.75
CA LYS A 179 -52.67 15.31 -26.70
C LYS A 179 -54.00 14.87 -26.07
N ARG A 180 -54.01 14.61 -24.77
CA ARG A 180 -55.18 14.13 -24.00
C ARG A 180 -55.42 14.90 -22.70
N PHE A 181 -54.35 15.45 -22.13
CA PHE A 181 -54.33 16.22 -20.89
C PHE A 181 -53.57 17.54 -21.10
N PRO A 182 -54.19 18.54 -21.76
CA PRO A 182 -53.55 19.83 -22.04
C PRO A 182 -53.34 20.69 -20.78
N ALA A 183 -54.15 20.50 -19.74
CA ALA A 183 -53.94 21.17 -18.47
C ALA A 183 -52.93 20.38 -17.63
N GLN A 184 -51.80 20.99 -17.29
CA GLN A 184 -50.70 20.33 -16.60
C GLN A 184 -50.14 21.21 -15.49
N ARG A 185 -49.82 20.60 -14.35
CA ARG A 185 -49.07 21.20 -13.25
C ARG A 185 -47.89 20.32 -12.89
N TRP A 186 -46.71 20.93 -12.79
CA TRP A 186 -45.45 20.22 -12.68
C TRP A 186 -44.84 20.42 -11.29
N HIS A 187 -44.41 19.31 -10.71
CA HIS A 187 -43.67 19.25 -9.48
C HIS A 187 -42.35 18.51 -9.71
N HIS A 188 -41.39 18.78 -8.85
CA HIS A 188 -40.07 18.19 -8.90
C HIS A 188 -39.79 17.48 -7.58
N GLN A 189 -39.24 16.28 -7.67
CA GLN A 189 -38.80 15.52 -6.50
C GLN A 189 -37.31 15.25 -6.57
N ARG A 190 -36.64 15.45 -5.45
CA ARG A 190 -35.25 15.03 -5.20
C ARG A 190 -35.07 14.86 -3.70
N LEU A 191 -34.16 13.98 -3.30
CA LEU A 191 -33.70 13.95 -1.92
C LEU A 191 -32.81 15.16 -1.63
N ALA A 192 -32.98 15.77 -0.46
CA ALA A 192 -32.16 16.89 0.01
C ALA A 192 -32.11 16.89 1.53
N TYR A 193 -30.94 17.20 2.08
CA TYR A 193 -30.76 17.41 3.51
C TYR A 193 -31.06 18.88 3.84
N TRP A 194 -31.93 19.11 4.81
CA TRP A 194 -32.34 20.43 5.26
C TRP A 194 -31.99 20.60 6.75
N SER A 195 -31.57 21.81 7.13
CA SER A 195 -31.55 22.22 8.53
C SER A 195 -32.90 22.85 8.86
N GLY A 196 -33.64 22.26 9.80
CA GLY A 196 -34.95 22.75 10.22
C GLY A 196 -34.85 23.54 11.52
N ILE A 197 -35.52 24.69 11.56
CA ILE A 197 -35.75 25.48 12.77
C ILE A 197 -37.26 25.64 12.89
N TRP A 198 -37.83 25.25 14.02
CA TRP A 198 -39.25 25.40 14.30
C TRP A 198 -39.46 25.91 15.72
N THR A 199 -40.58 26.61 15.91
CA THR A 199 -41.03 26.96 17.26
C THR A 199 -41.52 25.68 17.95
N GLU A 200 -41.27 25.58 19.25
CA GLU A 200 -41.86 24.52 20.07
C GLU A 200 -43.37 24.49 19.88
N ARG A 201 -43.94 23.30 19.74
CA ARG A 201 -45.36 23.16 19.40
C ARG A 201 -46.23 23.37 20.64
N ASP A 202 -47.25 24.20 20.48
CA ASP A 202 -48.44 24.18 21.32
C ASP A 202 -49.42 23.14 20.75
N ALA A 203 -50.18 22.45 21.62
CA ALA A 203 -51.00 21.28 21.25
C ALA A 203 -52.09 21.53 20.18
N GLU A 204 -52.39 22.79 19.84
CA GLU A 204 -53.51 23.17 18.98
C GLU A 204 -53.19 23.24 17.48
N SER A 205 -51.90 23.20 17.07
CA SER A 205 -51.53 23.33 15.64
C SER A 205 -50.49 22.27 15.20
N PRO A 206 -50.94 21.07 14.78
CA PRO A 206 -50.06 19.93 14.49
C PRO A 206 -49.28 20.05 13.17
N ASN A 207 -49.65 20.97 12.27
CA ASN A 207 -48.90 21.25 11.04
C ASN A 207 -48.39 22.69 11.10
N GLY A 208 -47.06 22.85 11.07
CA GLY A 208 -46.36 24.11 11.26
C GLY A 208 -46.72 25.20 10.25
N GLY A 209 -46.36 26.44 10.58
CA GLY A 209 -46.62 27.63 9.76
C GLY A 209 -45.93 27.63 8.40
N ALA A 210 -45.95 28.79 7.73
CA ALA A 210 -45.32 28.97 6.43
C ALA A 210 -43.84 28.53 6.46
N VAL A 211 -43.42 27.77 5.46
CA VAL A 211 -42.04 27.30 5.31
C VAL A 211 -41.24 28.37 4.56
N GLU A 212 -40.15 28.82 5.18
CA GLU A 212 -39.11 29.60 4.50
C GLU A 212 -37.91 28.70 4.14
N ALA A 213 -37.28 28.97 3.01
CA ALA A 213 -36.16 28.18 2.51
C ALA A 213 -35.02 29.12 2.10
N TRP A 214 -33.81 28.80 2.57
CA TRP A 214 -32.60 29.62 2.40
C TRP A 214 -31.42 28.77 1.92
N ILE A 215 -30.46 29.38 1.21
CA ILE A 215 -29.16 28.78 0.83
C ILE A 215 -28.04 29.64 1.42
N GLY A 216 -26.96 29.00 1.88
CA GLY A 216 -25.75 29.68 2.35
C GLY A 216 -24.47 29.04 1.80
N ASP A 217 -23.45 29.86 1.59
CA ASP A 217 -22.16 29.48 0.97
C ASP A 217 -20.95 29.77 1.87
N GLY A 218 -21.20 29.98 3.17
CA GLY A 218 -20.19 30.37 4.16
C GLY A 218 -19.80 31.85 4.14
N GLN A 219 -20.26 32.62 3.14
CA GLN A 219 -20.06 34.08 3.06
C GLN A 219 -21.38 34.85 3.23
N GLY A 220 -22.52 34.23 2.96
CA GLY A 220 -23.82 34.84 3.17
C GLY A 220 -24.99 33.86 3.10
N VAL A 221 -26.20 34.41 3.09
CA VAL A 221 -27.47 33.68 2.99
C VAL A 221 -28.39 34.38 1.98
N ALA A 222 -29.08 33.61 1.15
CA ALA A 222 -30.05 34.10 0.15
C ALA A 222 -31.30 33.18 0.08
N PRO A 223 -32.45 33.67 -0.44
CA PRO A 223 -33.63 32.82 -0.65
C PRO A 223 -33.29 31.62 -1.52
N TYR A 224 -33.78 30.45 -1.13
CA TYR A 224 -33.46 29.20 -1.82
C TYR A 224 -34.11 29.14 -3.21
N PRO A 225 -33.32 29.06 -4.31
CA PRO A 225 -33.89 28.85 -5.63
C PRO A 225 -34.33 27.38 -5.75
N VAL A 226 -35.63 27.13 -6.02
CA VAL A 226 -36.14 25.77 -6.18
C VAL A 226 -35.50 25.12 -7.41
N PRO A 227 -34.65 24.09 -7.25
CA PRO A 227 -33.95 23.47 -8.39
C PRO A 227 -34.86 22.46 -9.08
N GLU A 228 -34.44 22.05 -10.28
CA GLU A 228 -35.02 20.86 -10.91
C GLU A 228 -34.78 19.60 -10.05
N GLY A 229 -35.80 18.74 -10.03
CA GLY A 229 -35.78 17.44 -9.35
C GLY A 229 -35.32 16.30 -10.25
N MET A 230 -34.83 15.24 -9.61
CA MET A 230 -34.49 13.95 -10.21
C MET A 230 -35.69 13.31 -10.92
N TYR A 231 -36.89 13.54 -10.38
CA TYR A 231 -38.14 13.06 -10.95
C TYR A 231 -39.08 14.23 -11.19
N PHE A 232 -39.86 14.13 -12.27
CA PHE A 232 -41.04 14.95 -12.46
C PHE A 232 -42.23 14.26 -11.81
N ILE A 233 -43.11 15.05 -11.20
CA ILE A 233 -44.46 14.59 -10.85
C ILE A 233 -45.42 15.57 -11.49
N VAL A 234 -46.29 15.08 -12.36
CA VAL A 234 -47.24 15.90 -13.12
C VAL A 234 -48.66 15.56 -12.73
N LEU A 235 -49.42 16.61 -12.38
CA LEU A 235 -50.86 16.58 -12.26
C LEU A 235 -51.42 17.04 -13.61
N ALA A 236 -52.16 16.18 -14.31
CA ALA A 236 -52.63 16.42 -15.66
C ALA A 236 -54.14 16.17 -15.75
N ALA A 237 -54.85 17.04 -16.47
CA ALA A 237 -56.28 16.98 -16.64
C ALA A 237 -56.70 17.44 -18.04
N ARG A 238 -57.95 17.15 -18.42
CA ARG A 238 -58.55 17.61 -19.68
C ARG A 238 -58.84 19.11 -19.67
N ASP A 239 -59.25 19.60 -18.50
CA ASP A 239 -59.60 21.00 -18.25
C ASP A 239 -58.75 21.56 -17.10
N ALA A 240 -58.38 22.83 -17.17
CA ALA A 240 -57.63 23.51 -16.12
C ALA A 240 -58.42 23.63 -14.81
N ALA A 241 -59.75 23.68 -14.87
CA ALA A 241 -60.63 23.72 -13.70
C ALA A 241 -60.59 22.42 -12.88
N ALA A 242 -60.19 21.30 -13.49
CA ALA A 242 -60.04 20.02 -12.80
C ALA A 242 -58.68 19.87 -12.09
N LEU A 243 -57.71 20.77 -12.35
CA LEU A 243 -56.46 20.78 -11.61
C LEU A 243 -56.69 21.28 -10.18
N PRO A 244 -56.27 20.53 -9.16
CA PRO A 244 -56.42 20.97 -7.78
C PRO A 244 -55.61 22.24 -7.54
N ALA A 245 -56.17 23.14 -6.72
CA ALA A 245 -55.43 24.28 -6.23
C ALA A 245 -54.44 23.80 -5.16
N ASP A 246 -53.20 23.50 -5.54
CA ASP A 246 -52.12 23.55 -4.56
C ASP A 246 -51.75 25.03 -4.34
N GLY A 247 -51.62 25.42 -3.08
CA GLY A 247 -51.16 26.75 -2.70
C GLY A 247 -49.64 26.90 -2.76
N GLY A 248 -48.94 26.19 -3.66
CA GLY A 248 -47.47 26.19 -3.69
C GLY A 248 -46.83 25.54 -2.46
N SER A 249 -47.55 24.66 -1.76
CA SER A 249 -47.07 24.02 -0.54
C SER A 249 -45.92 23.05 -0.83
N VAL A 250 -44.81 23.17 -0.11
CA VAL A 250 -43.70 22.20 -0.12
C VAL A 250 -44.15 20.92 0.59
N SER A 251 -43.87 19.76 -0.01
CA SER A 251 -44.10 18.44 0.58
C SER A 251 -42.76 17.88 1.06
N LEU A 252 -42.63 17.61 2.36
CA LEU A 252 -41.44 17.01 2.96
C LEU A 252 -41.75 15.59 3.43
N PHE A 253 -40.75 14.70 3.38
CA PHE A 253 -40.89 13.31 3.81
C PHE A 253 -39.59 12.81 4.43
N THR A 254 -39.73 12.09 5.54
CA THR A 254 -38.69 11.29 6.17
C THR A 254 -39.35 10.06 6.80
N ASP A 255 -38.56 9.00 7.03
CA ASP A 255 -39.01 7.86 7.81
C ASP A 255 -38.81 8.11 9.31
N ALA A 256 -39.50 7.34 10.15
CA ALA A 256 -39.50 7.55 11.60
C ALA A 256 -38.13 7.35 12.27
N GLU A 257 -37.23 6.61 11.64
CA GLU A 257 -35.88 6.34 12.14
C GLU A 257 -34.84 7.31 11.58
N GLU A 258 -35.23 8.19 10.63
CA GLU A 258 -34.36 9.08 9.86
C GLU A 258 -33.22 8.28 9.20
N SER A 259 -33.57 7.13 8.62
CA SER A 259 -32.60 6.11 8.20
C SER A 259 -31.55 6.62 7.20
N GLU A 260 -31.93 7.45 6.23
CA GLU A 260 -30.99 8.02 5.26
C GLU A 260 -30.08 9.09 5.86
N LEU A 261 -30.57 9.90 6.81
CA LEU A 261 -29.73 10.86 7.52
C LEU A 261 -28.64 10.12 8.31
N ARG A 262 -29.03 9.10 9.09
CA ARG A 262 -28.08 8.27 9.84
C ARG A 262 -27.08 7.55 8.93
N ARG A 263 -27.52 7.09 7.76
CA ARG A 263 -26.64 6.47 6.75
C ARG A 263 -25.63 7.47 6.21
N ALA A 264 -26.06 8.68 5.87
CA ALA A 264 -25.18 9.73 5.39
C ALA A 264 -24.15 10.13 6.47
N GLU A 265 -24.58 10.28 7.72
CA GLU A 265 -23.70 10.56 8.86
C GLU A 265 -22.70 9.43 9.13
N ALA A 266 -23.14 8.17 9.03
CA ALA A 266 -22.25 7.01 9.16
C ALA A 266 -21.22 6.97 8.01
N GLY A 267 -21.65 7.22 6.78
CA GLY A 267 -20.77 7.31 5.62
C GLY A 267 -19.75 8.44 5.75
N ALA A 268 -20.17 9.63 6.20
CA ALA A 268 -19.28 10.75 6.45
C ALA A 268 -18.23 10.45 7.54
N ARG A 269 -18.64 9.81 8.63
CA ARG A 269 -17.72 9.37 9.69
C ARG A 269 -16.71 8.34 9.19
N GLU A 270 -17.16 7.38 8.40
CA GLU A 270 -16.27 6.37 7.82
C GLU A 270 -15.29 6.97 6.83
N ALA A 271 -15.73 7.91 5.98
CA ALA A 271 -14.84 8.62 5.06
C ALA A 271 -13.74 9.38 5.81
N LEU A 272 -14.08 10.09 6.89
CA LEU A 272 -13.10 10.77 7.74
C LEU A 272 -12.13 9.78 8.41
N ARG A 273 -12.63 8.62 8.87
CA ARG A 273 -11.80 7.56 9.45
C ARG A 273 -10.79 7.02 8.43
N LEU A 274 -11.24 6.76 7.20
CA LEU A 274 -10.40 6.28 6.12
C LEU A 274 -9.34 7.31 5.71
N ASP A 275 -9.69 8.60 5.65
CA ASP A 275 -8.71 9.67 5.40
C ASP A 275 -7.61 9.71 6.49
N GLY A 276 -8.00 9.54 7.76
CA GLY A 276 -7.05 9.42 8.87
C GLY A 276 -6.09 8.25 8.70
N LEU A 277 -6.61 7.05 8.39
CA LEU A 277 -5.79 5.86 8.15
C LEU A 277 -4.87 6.00 6.93
N LEU A 278 -5.33 6.67 5.86
CA LEU A 278 -4.51 6.94 4.68
C LEU A 278 -3.32 7.85 5.03
N LYS A 279 -3.52 8.88 5.86
CA LYS A 279 -2.43 9.73 6.36
C LYS A 279 -1.44 8.95 7.22
N GLU A 280 -1.93 8.15 8.17
CA GLU A 280 -1.06 7.32 9.02
C GLU A 280 -0.21 6.35 8.20
N ASN A 281 -0.81 5.74 7.17
CA ASN A 281 -0.11 4.83 6.27
C ASN A 281 0.94 5.59 5.41
N ALA A 282 0.60 6.77 4.91
CA ALA A 282 1.56 7.62 4.19
C ALA A 282 2.77 7.98 5.07
N ASP A 283 2.55 8.34 6.33
CA ASP A 283 3.62 8.63 7.29
C ASP A 283 4.46 7.39 7.61
N ALA A 284 3.84 6.22 7.73
CA ALA A 284 4.54 4.96 7.95
C ALA A 284 5.42 4.58 6.76
N LEU A 285 4.92 4.73 5.53
CA LEU A 285 5.67 4.51 4.31
C LEU A 285 6.87 5.48 4.20
N ALA A 286 6.69 6.76 4.55
CA ALA A 286 7.78 7.72 4.58
C ALA A 286 8.88 7.32 5.58
N ARG A 287 8.51 6.85 6.78
CA ARG A 287 9.48 6.32 7.75
C ARG A 287 10.22 5.08 7.24
N GLN A 288 9.51 4.15 6.62
CA GLN A 288 10.13 2.96 6.03
C GLN A 288 11.09 3.32 4.89
N ALA A 289 10.70 4.24 4.01
CA ALA A 289 11.57 4.73 2.94
C ALA A 289 12.86 5.35 3.52
N GLY A 290 12.75 6.15 4.58
CA GLY A 290 13.92 6.69 5.29
C GLY A 290 14.81 5.59 5.90
N HIS A 291 14.22 4.53 6.46
CA HIS A 291 14.97 3.40 6.99
C HIS A 291 15.72 2.63 5.88
N VAL A 292 15.07 2.40 4.73
CA VAL A 292 15.70 1.75 3.57
C VAL A 292 16.90 2.59 3.09
N GLN A 293 16.73 3.90 2.92
CA GLN A 293 17.82 4.78 2.50
C GLN A 293 19.00 4.78 3.48
N HIS A 294 18.71 4.72 4.79
CA HIS A 294 19.76 4.59 5.81
C HIS A 294 20.50 3.25 5.70
N LEU A 295 19.78 2.14 5.53
CA LEU A 295 20.38 0.82 5.34
C LEU A 295 21.24 0.76 4.07
N GLU A 296 20.78 1.35 2.96
CA GLU A 296 21.56 1.45 1.72
C GLU A 296 22.87 2.22 1.94
N THR A 297 22.83 3.28 2.75
CA THR A 297 24.04 4.05 3.12
C THR A 297 25.03 3.19 3.92
N LEU A 298 24.54 2.43 4.90
CA LEU A 298 25.38 1.53 5.71
C LEU A 298 25.96 0.37 4.88
N VAL A 299 25.19 -0.17 3.93
CA VAL A 299 25.67 -1.19 2.99
C VAL A 299 26.80 -0.63 2.14
N ALA A 300 26.62 0.56 1.56
CA ALA A 300 27.65 1.23 0.77
C ALA A 300 28.93 1.53 1.58
N GLU A 301 28.80 1.94 2.85
CA GLU A 301 29.95 2.14 3.74
C GLU A 301 30.68 0.81 4.04
N ARG A 302 29.92 -0.25 4.32
CA ARG A 302 30.48 -1.59 4.55
C ARG A 302 31.22 -2.11 3.32
N GLU A 303 30.68 -1.90 2.12
CA GLU A 303 31.34 -2.27 0.87
C GLU A 303 32.69 -1.56 0.71
N ARG A 304 32.76 -0.25 1.02
CA ARG A 304 34.04 0.49 1.02
C ARG A 304 35.04 -0.08 2.02
N LEU A 305 34.62 -0.35 3.26
CA LEU A 305 35.49 -0.94 4.28
C LEU A 305 36.01 -2.33 3.89
N VAL A 306 35.20 -3.13 3.20
CA VAL A 306 35.63 -4.43 2.66
C VAL A 306 36.72 -4.24 1.61
N VAL A 307 36.55 -3.30 0.67
CA VAL A 307 37.58 -2.99 -0.34
C VAL A 307 38.89 -2.54 0.31
N ASP A 308 38.83 -1.64 1.30
CA ASP A 308 40.02 -1.15 2.01
C ASP A 308 40.74 -2.25 2.79
N ARG A 309 39.97 -3.11 3.46
CA ARG A 309 40.50 -4.28 4.18
C ARG A 309 41.18 -5.23 3.21
N ASP A 310 40.55 -5.55 2.08
CA ASP A 310 41.10 -6.49 1.11
C ASP A 310 42.41 -5.93 0.50
N ALA A 311 42.47 -4.62 0.26
CA ALA A 311 43.72 -3.94 -0.13
C ALA A 311 44.79 -4.00 0.96
N ALA A 312 44.44 -3.87 2.24
CA ALA A 312 45.37 -4.00 3.35
C ALA A 312 45.91 -5.44 3.49
N VAL A 313 45.03 -6.44 3.37
CA VAL A 313 45.41 -7.86 3.34
C VAL A 313 46.39 -8.12 2.20
N ALA A 314 46.12 -7.60 0.99
CA ALA A 314 47.04 -7.74 -0.15
C ALA A 314 48.43 -7.15 0.13
N ARG A 315 48.49 -5.95 0.75
CA ARG A 315 49.77 -5.33 1.17
C ARG A 315 50.52 -6.18 2.19
N HIS A 316 49.83 -6.69 3.21
CA HIS A 316 50.44 -7.53 4.23
C HIS A 316 50.95 -8.85 3.64
N THR A 317 50.18 -9.50 2.76
CA THR A 317 50.60 -10.70 2.05
C THR A 317 51.87 -10.46 1.24
N ALA A 318 51.93 -9.35 0.49
CA ALA A 318 53.14 -8.98 -0.25
C ALA A 318 54.34 -8.73 0.66
N HIS A 319 54.12 -8.10 1.83
CA HIS A 319 55.19 -7.88 2.81
C HIS A 319 55.71 -9.19 3.42
N VAL A 320 54.81 -10.12 3.76
CA VAL A 320 55.18 -11.46 4.25
C VAL A 320 56.01 -12.21 3.21
N GLN A 321 55.59 -12.22 1.94
CA GLN A 321 56.35 -12.85 0.85
C GLN A 321 57.75 -12.23 0.68
N HIS A 322 57.86 -10.90 0.84
CA HIS A 322 59.14 -10.22 0.81
C HIS A 322 60.04 -10.62 1.99
N LEU A 323 59.49 -10.69 3.21
CA LEU A 323 60.22 -11.14 4.39
C LEU A 323 60.67 -12.60 4.26
N GLU A 324 59.82 -13.48 3.74
CA GLU A 324 60.18 -14.88 3.45
C GLU A 324 61.38 -14.95 2.49
N THR A 325 61.38 -14.14 1.44
CA THR A 325 62.51 -14.04 0.50
C THR A 325 63.80 -13.61 1.21
N LEU A 326 63.72 -12.61 2.10
CA LEU A 326 64.87 -12.15 2.89
C LEU A 326 65.36 -13.20 3.88
N VAL A 327 64.47 -13.99 4.48
CA VAL A 327 64.84 -15.09 5.38
C VAL A 327 65.61 -16.15 4.61
N VAL A 328 65.13 -16.55 3.43
CA VAL A 328 65.85 -17.51 2.57
C VAL A 328 67.24 -16.99 2.19
N GLU A 329 67.36 -15.72 1.81
CA GLU A 329 68.67 -15.14 1.48
C GLU A 329 69.59 -15.07 2.71
N ARG A 330 69.05 -14.75 3.89
CA ARG A 330 69.81 -14.75 5.13
C ARG A 330 70.30 -16.15 5.50
N GLU A 331 69.47 -17.17 5.34
CA GLU A 331 69.86 -18.57 5.56
C GLU A 331 70.98 -18.99 4.62
N ARG A 332 70.93 -18.56 3.35
CA ARG A 332 72.01 -18.77 2.38
C ARG A 332 73.33 -18.14 2.83
N ILE A 333 73.29 -16.87 3.27
CA ILE A 333 74.47 -16.16 3.77
C ILE A 333 75.05 -16.82 5.02
N ILE A 334 74.19 -17.26 5.95
CA ILE A 334 74.64 -17.97 7.16
C ILE A 334 75.34 -19.27 6.77
N ALA A 335 74.77 -20.06 5.86
CA ALA A 335 75.38 -21.30 5.39
C ALA A 335 76.74 -21.06 4.72
N GLU A 336 76.87 -20.02 3.89
CA GLU A 336 78.15 -19.61 3.29
C GLU A 336 79.18 -19.21 4.35
N ARG A 337 78.75 -18.44 5.37
CA ARG A 337 79.62 -18.01 6.47
C ARG A 337 80.08 -19.19 7.33
N ASP A 338 79.19 -20.11 7.66
CA ASP A 338 79.51 -21.30 8.47
C ASP A 338 80.52 -22.18 7.73
N ARG A 339 80.39 -22.31 6.41
CA ARG A 339 81.39 -22.99 5.56
C ARG A 339 82.75 -22.31 5.62
N ALA A 340 82.80 -21.00 5.45
CA ALA A 340 84.06 -20.23 5.53
C ALA A 340 84.69 -20.32 6.93
N LEU A 341 83.88 -20.32 7.99
CA LEU A 341 84.35 -20.48 9.36
C LEU A 341 84.96 -21.86 9.60
N ALA A 342 84.32 -22.92 9.07
CA ALA A 342 84.83 -24.29 9.14
C ALA A 342 86.17 -24.42 8.41
N GLU A 343 86.31 -23.84 7.21
CA GLU A 343 87.57 -23.79 6.47
C GLU A 343 88.67 -23.05 7.24
N ALA A 344 88.35 -21.88 7.82
CA ALA A 344 89.29 -21.10 8.60
C ALA A 344 89.75 -21.84 9.88
N ASN A 345 88.84 -22.53 10.57
CA ASN A 345 89.16 -23.33 11.75
C ASN A 345 90.07 -24.52 11.38
N ALA A 346 89.77 -25.23 10.29
CA ALA A 346 90.63 -26.31 9.80
C ALA A 346 92.04 -25.82 9.44
N ALA A 347 92.14 -24.64 8.80
CA ALA A 347 93.43 -24.02 8.54
C ALA A 347 94.17 -23.66 9.83
N ARG A 348 93.47 -23.14 10.85
CA ARG A 348 94.05 -22.82 12.15
C ARG A 348 94.61 -24.06 12.84
N GLU A 349 93.87 -25.17 12.86
CA GLU A 349 94.35 -26.44 13.42
C GLU A 349 95.62 -26.94 12.71
N GLN A 350 95.68 -26.81 11.38
CA GLN A 350 96.88 -27.15 10.61
C GLN A 350 98.08 -26.26 11.00
N TYR A 351 97.86 -24.96 11.17
CA TYR A 351 98.90 -24.03 11.61
C TYR A 351 99.37 -24.33 13.04
N GLU A 352 98.46 -24.61 13.96
CA GLU A 352 98.79 -24.99 15.35
C GLU A 352 99.61 -26.29 15.38
N ALA A 353 99.21 -27.31 14.61
CA ALA A 353 99.97 -28.56 14.48
C ALA A 353 101.38 -28.32 13.90
N ARG A 354 101.50 -27.45 12.90
CA ARG A 354 102.80 -27.07 12.32
C ARG A 354 103.67 -26.29 13.30
N SER A 355 103.08 -25.39 14.09
CA SER A 355 103.79 -24.63 15.12
C SER A 355 104.32 -25.57 16.22
N ALA A 356 103.51 -26.52 16.67
CA ALA A 356 103.92 -27.52 17.66
C ALA A 356 105.06 -28.42 17.14
N GLU A 357 105.05 -28.77 15.85
CA GLU A 357 106.14 -29.52 15.23
C GLU A 357 107.43 -28.69 15.14
N LEU A 358 107.33 -27.42 14.76
CA LEU A 358 108.47 -26.50 14.76
C LEU A 358 109.07 -26.29 16.16
N GLU A 359 108.23 -26.20 17.20
CA GLU A 359 108.69 -26.14 18.59
C GLU A 359 109.46 -27.40 19.00
N LYS A 360 108.98 -28.59 18.65
CA LYS A 360 109.73 -29.85 18.90
C LYS A 360 111.09 -29.84 18.21
N GLN A 361 111.15 -29.36 16.97
CA GLN A 361 112.41 -29.24 16.22
C GLN A 361 113.36 -28.25 16.90
N MET A 362 112.85 -27.12 17.40
CA MET A 362 113.63 -26.12 18.12
C MET A 362 114.22 -26.68 19.42
N ILE A 363 113.41 -27.39 20.22
CA ILE A 363 113.86 -28.06 21.45
C ILE A 363 114.96 -29.10 21.13
N SER A 364 114.77 -29.90 20.07
CA SER A 364 115.77 -30.87 19.61
C SER A 364 117.10 -30.20 19.24
N LEU A 365 117.05 -29.08 18.52
CA LEU A 365 118.22 -28.29 18.16
C LEU A 365 118.92 -27.67 19.39
N GLU A 366 118.17 -27.20 20.37
CA GLU A 366 118.72 -26.68 21.64
C GLU A 366 119.44 -27.77 22.45
N VAL A 367 118.85 -28.96 22.56
CA VAL A 367 119.49 -30.13 23.18
C VAL A 367 120.77 -30.48 22.42
N GLY A 368 120.75 -30.44 21.09
CA GLY A 368 121.93 -30.62 20.25
C GLY A 368 123.02 -29.58 20.53
N ARG A 369 122.66 -28.31 20.66
CA ARG A 369 123.57 -27.20 20.96
C ARG A 369 124.25 -27.38 22.33
N SER A 370 123.48 -27.72 23.35
CA SER A 370 123.99 -27.96 24.71
C SER A 370 124.96 -29.14 24.75
N ARG A 371 124.72 -30.17 23.94
CA ARG A 371 125.63 -31.32 23.78
C ARG A 371 126.98 -30.90 23.18
N MET A 372 126.95 -30.07 22.14
CA MET A 372 128.14 -29.52 21.49
C MET A 372 128.93 -28.58 22.42
N GLU A 373 128.26 -27.76 23.22
CA GLU A 373 128.91 -26.91 24.24
C GLU A 373 129.59 -27.74 25.33
N SER A 374 128.96 -28.83 25.77
CA SER A 374 129.54 -29.76 26.74
C SER A 374 130.79 -30.45 26.18
N GLU A 375 130.77 -30.82 24.89
CA GLU A 375 131.90 -31.44 24.21
C GLU A 375 133.07 -30.46 24.02
N ARG A 376 132.77 -29.20 23.67
CA ARG A 376 133.77 -28.12 23.63
C ARG A 376 134.43 -27.91 24.99
N THR A 377 133.66 -27.86 26.06
CA THR A 377 134.18 -27.68 27.43
C THR A 377 135.11 -28.84 27.84
N ARG A 378 134.82 -30.06 27.39
CA ARG A 378 135.67 -31.25 27.62
C ARG A 378 137.00 -31.18 26.86
N LEU A 379 136.98 -30.68 25.62
CA LEU A 379 138.18 -30.48 24.81
C LEU A 379 139.07 -29.38 25.38
N ASP A 380 138.50 -28.27 25.83
CA ASP A 380 139.24 -27.17 26.48
C ASP A 380 139.94 -27.65 27.77
N ALA A 381 139.29 -28.52 28.55
CA ALA A 381 139.89 -29.13 29.75
C ALA A 381 141.04 -30.11 29.43
N ALA A 382 140.95 -30.83 28.32
CA ALA A 382 142.03 -31.73 27.85
C ALA A 382 143.26 -30.94 27.37
N LEU A 383 143.04 -29.78 26.73
CA LEU A 383 144.11 -28.87 26.30
C LEU A 383 144.90 -28.33 27.50
N ALA A 384 144.19 -27.87 28.54
CA ALA A 384 144.80 -27.32 29.76
C ALA A 384 145.60 -28.35 30.59
N ALA A 385 145.34 -29.65 30.41
CA ALA A 385 146.09 -30.72 31.06
C ALA A 385 147.43 -31.00 30.35
N GLN A 386 147.49 -30.85 29.02
CA GLN A 386 148.75 -30.96 28.27
C GLN A 386 149.69 -29.79 28.54
N GLU A 387 149.17 -28.57 28.70
CA GLU A 387 149.98 -27.39 29.00
C GLU A 387 150.68 -27.48 30.37
N ARG A 388 150.05 -28.12 31.36
CA ARG A 388 150.65 -28.36 32.70
C ARG A 388 151.75 -29.42 32.68
N ALA A 389 151.66 -30.42 31.81
CA ALA A 389 152.70 -31.46 31.68
C ALA A 389 154.00 -30.92 31.06
N ILE A 390 153.89 -29.92 30.18
CA ILE A 390 155.06 -29.25 29.57
C ILE A 390 155.79 -28.36 30.60
N ALA A 391 155.06 -27.70 31.51
CA ALA A 391 155.65 -26.86 32.55
C ALA A 391 156.45 -27.65 33.62
N TYR A 392 156.05 -28.89 33.93
CA TYR A 392 156.72 -29.73 34.94
C TYR A 392 158.09 -30.26 34.47
N LEU A 393 158.28 -30.48 33.16
CA LEU A 393 159.52 -30.98 32.57
C LEU A 393 160.65 -29.93 32.46
N GLN A 394 160.38 -28.66 32.73
CA GLN A 394 161.35 -27.56 32.54
C GLN A 394 162.08 -27.09 33.82
N SER A 395 161.82 -27.64 35.01
CA SER A 395 162.36 -27.10 36.28
C SER A 395 163.48 -27.91 36.99
N PHE A 396 163.99 -29.02 36.43
CA PHE A 396 164.93 -29.92 37.14
C PHE A 396 166.33 -30.14 36.49
N ARG A 397 166.82 -29.25 35.63
CA ARG A 397 168.19 -29.35 35.06
C ARG A 397 168.88 -27.99 35.02
N GLY A 398 169.86 -27.74 35.91
CA GLY A 398 170.81 -26.62 35.69
C GLY A 398 171.63 -26.00 36.84
N TRP A 399 172.14 -26.77 37.81
CA TRP A 399 173.51 -26.57 38.32
C TRP A 399 174.21 -27.88 37.93
N ILE A 400 174.79 -28.00 36.73
CA ILE A 400 176.12 -27.53 36.32
C ILE A 400 176.08 -27.00 34.87
N GLY A 401 176.71 -25.82 34.62
CA GLY A 401 177.40 -25.54 33.35
C GLY A 401 176.88 -24.44 32.39
N TRP A 402 177.18 -23.18 32.70
CA TRP A 402 177.85 -22.20 31.80
C TRP A 402 177.14 -21.57 30.56
N PRO A 403 177.63 -20.43 30.00
CA PRO A 403 176.81 -19.21 29.80
C PRO A 403 176.78 -18.63 28.36
N TRP A 404 175.95 -17.57 28.19
CA TRP A 404 176.02 -16.43 27.24
C TRP A 404 174.96 -16.31 26.12
N ARG A 405 174.46 -15.05 25.99
CA ARG A 405 174.12 -14.28 24.75
C ARG A 405 172.92 -14.79 23.93
N ARG A 406 172.09 -13.99 23.24
CA ARG A 406 171.84 -12.55 22.97
C ARG A 406 170.69 -12.59 21.91
N VAL A 407 170.07 -11.43 21.63
CA VAL A 407 169.67 -10.99 20.26
C VAL A 407 168.24 -11.30 19.73
N ARG A 408 167.48 -10.18 19.61
CA ARG A 408 166.75 -9.65 18.42
C ARG A 408 165.37 -10.23 18.04
N LYS A 409 164.35 -9.34 17.97
CA LYS A 409 163.77 -8.66 16.76
C LYS A 409 162.83 -9.60 15.96
N TRP A 410 161.75 -9.23 15.28
CA TRP A 410 161.06 -7.99 14.88
C TRP A 410 159.98 -8.46 13.87
N ARG A 411 158.82 -7.79 13.79
CA ARG A 411 157.86 -7.75 12.64
C ARG A 411 157.23 -9.08 12.19
N GLY A 412 155.99 -9.15 11.72
CA GLY A 412 155.00 -8.14 11.35
C GLY A 412 154.23 -8.62 10.10
N ARG A 413 152.90 -8.70 10.20
CA ARG A 413 151.84 -8.33 9.25
C ARG A 413 150.53 -8.95 9.71
#